data_AF-A0A5Q2VY09-F1
#
_entry.id   AF-A0A5Q2VY09-F1
#
_cell.length_a   1.000
_cell.length_b   1.000
_cell.length_c   1.000
_cell.angle_alpha   90.00
_cell.angle_beta   90.00
_cell.angle_gamma   90.00
#
_symmetry.space_group_name_H-M   'P 1'
#
loop_
_entity.id
_entity.type
_entity.pdbx_description
1 polymer ?
#
loop_
_entity_poly.entity_id
_entity_poly.type
_entity_poly.pdbx_seq_one_letter_code
_entity_poly.pdbx_strand_id
1 'polypeptide(L)'
;MPEYDPGGRDHEWFDVLFRAHARPVAAYFRRRVEASDIEDLTAEVFTTAWHRRADVPNGHELPWLYRTAGFLLANHRRRLRAQDS
;
A
#
# COMPACT_ATOMS: atom_id res chain seq x y z
N MET A 1 1.62 26.66 -19.65
CA MET A 1 0.85 25.41 -19.81
C MET A 1 1.67 24.32 -19.13
N PRO A 2 1.24 23.72 -18.01
CA PRO A 2 1.95 22.57 -17.49
C PRO A 2 1.75 21.40 -18.47
N GLU A 3 2.80 20.63 -18.71
CA GLU A 3 2.76 19.42 -19.54
C GLU A 3 1.76 18.42 -18.94
N TYR A 4 0.66 18.17 -19.65
CA TYR A 4 -0.24 17.07 -19.37
C TYR A 4 0.46 15.78 -19.78
N ASP A 5 0.90 14.97 -18.82
CA ASP A 5 1.32 13.59 -19.05
C ASP A 5 0.05 12.74 -19.23
N PRO A 6 -0.32 12.33 -20.46
CA PRO A 6 -1.56 11.58 -20.70
C PRO A 6 -1.47 10.14 -20.16
N GLY A 7 -0.30 9.70 -19.67
CA GLY A 7 -0.07 8.39 -19.05
C GLY A 7 0.27 8.46 -17.55
N GLY A 8 0.29 9.66 -16.97
CA GLY A 8 0.95 9.91 -15.70
C GLY A 8 0.10 9.56 -14.50
N ARG A 9 0.40 8.44 -13.84
CA ARG A 9 -0.02 8.23 -12.45
C ARG A 9 0.60 9.34 -11.60
N ASP A 10 -0.17 10.37 -11.34
CA ASP A 10 0.22 11.57 -10.63
C ASP A 10 -0.49 11.65 -9.26
N HIS A 11 -0.43 12.81 -8.61
CA HIS A 11 -1.06 13.00 -7.31
C HIS A 11 -2.57 12.76 -7.34
N GLU A 12 -3.27 13.09 -8.43
CA GLU A 12 -4.71 12.88 -8.55
C GLU A 12 -5.04 11.39 -8.61
N TRP A 13 -4.30 10.64 -9.43
CA TRP A 13 -4.43 9.18 -9.46
C TRP A 13 -4.20 8.55 -8.10
N PHE A 14 -3.15 8.99 -7.39
CA PHE A 14 -2.82 8.46 -6.07
C PHE A 14 -3.90 8.79 -5.04
N ASP A 15 -4.45 10.00 -5.09
CA ASP A 15 -5.54 10.43 -4.22
C ASP A 15 -6.80 9.56 -4.42
N VAL A 16 -7.15 9.26 -5.67
CA VAL A 16 -8.26 8.35 -6.00
C VAL A 16 -7.98 6.95 -5.48
N LEU A 17 -6.78 6.42 -5.73
CA LEU A 17 -6.34 5.11 -5.26
C LEU A 17 -6.42 5.02 -3.72
N PHE A 18 -5.88 6.01 -3.03
CA PHE A 18 -5.83 6.07 -1.58
C PHE A 18 -7.25 6.12 -0.99
N ARG A 19 -8.09 7.05 -1.47
CA ARG A 19 -9.48 7.16 -0.99
C ARG A 19 -10.29 5.89 -1.24
N ALA A 20 -10.08 5.23 -2.37
CA ALA A 20 -10.80 4.00 -2.72
C ALA A 20 -10.34 2.78 -1.90
N HIS A 21 -9.05 2.70 -1.54
CA HIS A 21 -8.46 1.46 -1.03
C HIS A 21 -7.85 1.53 0.38
N ALA A 22 -7.71 2.72 0.98
CA ALA A 22 -7.14 2.84 2.32
C ALA A 22 -7.91 2.03 3.38
N ARG A 23 -9.24 2.09 3.35
CA ARG A 23 -10.09 1.33 4.28
C ARG A 23 -9.98 -0.19 4.09
N PRO A 24 -10.09 -0.75 2.86
CA PRO A 24 -9.85 -2.17 2.61
C PRO A 24 -8.45 -2.66 3.01
N VAL A 25 -7.40 -1.88 2.80
CA VAL A 25 -6.02 -2.22 3.17
C VAL A 25 -5.84 -2.19 4.68
N ALA A 26 -6.30 -1.14 5.37
CA ALA A 26 -6.27 -1.08 6.83
C ALA A 26 -7.09 -2.22 7.47
N ALA A 27 -8.25 -2.57 6.90
CA ALA A 27 -9.06 -3.69 7.36
C ALA A 27 -8.36 -5.05 7.18
N TYR A 28 -7.52 -5.19 6.15
CA TYR A 28 -6.69 -6.38 5.98
C TYR A 28 -5.66 -6.51 7.11
N PHE A 29 -5.00 -5.42 7.51
CA PHE A 29 -4.03 -5.41 8.59
C PHE A 29 -4.66 -5.56 9.97
N ARG A 30 -5.82 -4.93 10.24
CA ARG A 30 -6.59 -5.06 11.50
C ARG A 30 -6.80 -6.50 11.95
N ARG A 31 -6.86 -7.45 11.03
CA ARG A 31 -7.07 -8.88 11.32
C ARG A 31 -5.78 -9.66 11.59
N ARG A 32 -4.60 -9.02 11.51
CA ARG A 32 -3.30 -9.70 11.33
C ARG A 32 -2.13 -9.12 12.12
N VAL A 33 -2.24 -7.89 12.62
CA VAL A 33 -1.23 -7.15 13.39
C VAL A 33 -1.89 -6.36 14.53
N GLU A 34 -1.06 -5.84 15.44
CA GLU A 34 -1.49 -4.97 16.53
C GLU A 34 -2.00 -3.61 16.01
N ALA A 35 -2.83 -2.95 16.82
CA ALA A 35 -3.47 -1.71 16.42
C ALA A 35 -2.46 -0.60 16.03
N SER A 36 -1.32 -0.57 16.72
CA SER A 36 -0.23 0.38 16.50
C SER A 36 0.43 0.24 15.13
N ASP A 37 0.49 -0.97 14.56
CA ASP A 37 1.20 -1.23 13.30
C ASP A 37 0.31 -1.02 12.06
N ILE A 38 -1.01 -0.90 12.24
CA ILE A 38 -1.95 -0.85 11.12
C ILE A 38 -1.72 0.38 10.25
N GLU A 39 -1.59 1.56 10.87
CA GLU A 39 -1.47 2.82 10.13
C GLU A 39 -0.13 2.87 9.39
N ASP A 40 0.96 2.49 10.05
CA ASP A 40 2.29 2.45 9.46
C ASP A 40 2.36 1.47 8.28
N LEU A 41 1.87 0.24 8.45
CA LEU A 41 1.87 -0.75 7.37
C LEU A 41 0.93 -0.34 6.21
N THR A 42 -0.19 0.32 6.51
CA THR A 42 -1.08 0.85 5.48
C THR A 42 -0.37 1.96 4.69
N ALA A 43 0.26 2.90 5.38
CA ALA A 43 1.04 3.97 4.76
C ALA A 43 2.18 3.39 3.89
N GLU A 44 2.90 2.38 4.37
CA GLU A 44 3.99 1.73 3.61
C GLU A 44 3.49 1.04 2.33
N VAL A 45 2.28 0.45 2.34
CA VAL A 45 1.63 -0.08 1.13
C VAL A 45 1.43 1.04 0.09
N PHE A 46 0.86 2.17 0.49
CA PHE A 46 0.58 3.27 -0.44
C PHE A 46 1.84 3.99 -0.89
N THR A 47 2.83 4.17 -0.01
CA THR A 47 4.17 4.66 -0.39
C THR A 47 4.80 3.77 -1.45
N THR A 48 4.70 2.44 -1.28
CA THR A 48 5.17 1.49 -2.29
C THR A 48 4.38 1.62 -3.60
N ALA A 49 3.06 1.80 -3.53
CA ALA A 49 2.22 2.03 -4.70
C ALA A 49 2.60 3.31 -5.45
N TRP A 50 2.97 4.38 -4.75
CA TRP A 50 3.44 5.62 -5.34
C TRP A 50 4.78 5.46 -6.06
N HIS A 51 5.76 4.85 -5.39
CA HIS A 51 7.08 4.61 -5.99
C HIS A 51 7.01 3.67 -7.19
N ARG A 52 6.16 2.65 -7.12
CA ARG A 52 5.96 1.65 -8.17
C ARG A 52 4.69 1.90 -8.97
N ARG A 53 4.26 3.15 -9.05
CA ARG A 53 2.97 3.49 -9.67
C ARG A 53 2.87 2.93 -11.08
N ALA A 54 3.93 2.97 -11.89
CA ALA A 54 3.99 2.37 -13.24
C ALA A 54 3.67 0.85 -13.28
N ASP A 55 3.99 0.11 -12.21
CA ASP A 55 3.77 -1.34 -12.09
C ASP A 55 2.35 -1.70 -11.63
N VAL A 56 1.57 -0.73 -11.15
CA VAL A 56 0.20 -0.99 -10.67
C VAL A 56 -0.69 -1.27 -11.88
N PRO A 57 -1.35 -2.42 -12.00
CA PRO A 57 -2.23 -2.71 -13.12
C PRO A 57 -3.55 -1.93 -13.02
N ASN A 58 -3.98 -1.31 -14.13
CA ASN A 58 -5.28 -0.63 -14.18
C ASN A 58 -6.42 -1.63 -13.97
N GLY A 59 -7.39 -1.28 -13.13
CA GLY A 59 -8.55 -2.11 -12.77
C GLY A 59 -8.22 -3.30 -11.85
N HIS A 60 -6.94 -3.47 -11.47
CA HIS A 60 -6.47 -4.53 -10.57
C HIS A 60 -5.59 -3.97 -9.45
N GLU A 61 -5.84 -2.71 -9.07
CA GLU A 61 -5.09 -1.97 -8.07
C GLU A 61 -5.22 -2.66 -6.69
N LEU A 62 -6.44 -2.99 -6.27
CA LEU A 62 -6.68 -3.60 -4.97
C LEU A 62 -5.98 -4.97 -4.81
N PRO A 63 -6.05 -5.92 -5.76
CA PRO A 63 -5.23 -7.13 -5.74
C PRO A 63 -3.72 -6.86 -5.63
N TRP A 64 -3.21 -5.86 -6.35
CA TRP A 64 -1.80 -5.47 -6.28
C TRP A 64 -1.43 -4.92 -4.90
N LEU A 65 -2.28 -4.07 -4.33
CA LEU A 65 -2.11 -3.53 -2.98
C LEU A 65 -2.12 -4.64 -1.92
N TYR A 66 -3.00 -5.64 -2.05
CA TYR A 66 -3.01 -6.78 -1.13
C TYR A 66 -1.78 -7.66 -1.25
N ARG A 67 -1.25 -7.86 -2.46
CA ARG A 67 0.03 -8.55 -2.63
C ARG A 67 1.15 -7.80 -1.89
N THR A 68 1.24 -6.48 -2.06
CA THR A 68 2.20 -5.62 -1.35
C THR A 68 2.00 -5.71 0.17
N ALA A 69 0.75 -5.63 0.65
CA ALA A 69 0.41 -5.76 2.07
C ALA A 69 0.84 -7.12 2.65
N GLY A 70 0.72 -8.20 1.87
CA GLY A 70 1.19 -9.53 2.26
C GLY A 70 2.70 -9.60 2.44
N PHE A 71 3.47 -8.99 1.52
CA PHE A 71 4.92 -8.92 1.63
C PHE A 71 5.38 -8.10 2.84
N LEU A 72 4.77 -6.94 3.07
CA LEU A 72 5.07 -6.09 4.23
C LEU A 72 4.73 -6.79 5.54
N LEU A 73 3.57 -7.47 5.61
CA LEU A 73 3.20 -8.28 6.78
C LEU A 73 4.21 -9.39 7.07
N ALA A 74 4.63 -10.14 6.04
CA ALA A 74 5.63 -11.20 6.21
C ALA A 74 6.96 -10.63 6.69
N ASN A 75 7.36 -9.47 6.16
CA ASN A 75 8.57 -8.78 6.57
C ASN A 75 8.50 -8.28 8.02
N HIS A 76 7.40 -7.64 8.40
CA HIS A 76 7.13 -7.16 9.76
C HIS A 76 7.16 -8.32 10.77
N ARG A 77 6.50 -9.44 10.48
CA ARG A 77 6.53 -10.65 11.32
C ARG A 77 7.93 -11.25 11.48
N ARG A 78 8.77 -11.22 10.43
CA ARG A 78 10.16 -11.67 10.54
C ARG A 78 10.98 -10.76 11.47
N ARG A 79 10.77 -9.45 11.41
CA ARG A 79 11.45 -8.48 12.27
C ARG A 79 11.04 -8.62 13.74
N LEU A 80 9.76 -8.86 14.04
CA LEU A 80 9.31 -9.09 15.41
C LEU A 80 10.01 -10.32 16.03
N ARG A 81 10.04 -11.43 15.29
CA ARG A 81 10.71 -12.66 15.75
C ARG A 81 12.21 -12.51 15.98
N ALA A 82 12.87 -11.65 15.21
CA ALA A 82 14.31 -11.39 15.36
C ALA A 82 14.65 -10.43 16.51
N GLN A 83 13.69 -9.63 16.96
CA GLN A 83 13.86 -8.73 18.13
C GLN A 83 13.64 -9.46 19.46
N ASP A 84 12.94 -10.59 19.44
CA ASP A 84 12.69 -11.44 20.63
C ASP A 84 13.84 -12.43 20.94
N SER A 85 14.93 -12.45 20.15
CA SER A 85 16.13 -13.29 20.36
C SER A 85 17.34 -12.46 20.76
#